data_AF-A0A0A1GZ19-F1
#
_entry.id   AF-A0A0A1GZ19-F1
#
_cell.length_a   1.000
_cell.length_b   1.000
_cell.length_c   1.000
_cell.angle_alpha   90.00
_cell.angle_beta   90.00
_cell.angle_gamma   90.00
#
_symmetry.space_group_name_H-M   'P 1'
#
loop_
_entity.id
_entity.type
_entity.pdbx_description
1 polymer ?
#
loop_
_entity_poly.entity_id
_entity_poly.type
_entity_poly.pdbx_seq_one_letter_code
_entity_poly.pdbx_strand_id
1 'polypeptide(L)'
;MAALVQQESGGNPLALHDNTTGRTYQPQSAQAAAALLRGLIGRGHSVDIGLAQVNSRNLPLLGLDPAAALDPCENLRAAQKILLQAWQRSGSLAAALAAYNTGTSAGRRGAAYAAAVYSRAGAAVPPIENGRMAKWAVGASLPPVRPIIIWTPQASPLKPNAGDLGGRSLQR
;
A
#
# COMPACT_ATOMS: atom_id res chain seq x y z
N MET A 1 3.52 4.37 -3.27
CA MET A 1 3.78 3.07 -2.62
C MET A 1 4.24 3.19 -1.17
N ALA A 2 5.21 4.05 -0.82
CA ALA A 2 5.70 4.16 0.56
C ALA A 2 4.59 4.32 1.64
N ALA A 3 3.62 5.21 1.42
CA ALA A 3 2.50 5.41 2.34
C ALA A 3 1.60 4.16 2.49
N LEU A 4 1.42 3.41 1.39
CA LEU A 4 0.70 2.12 1.41
C LEU A 4 1.47 1.11 2.25
N VAL A 5 2.78 0.94 2.00
CA VAL A 5 3.64 0.02 2.77
C VAL A 5 3.63 0.35 4.26
N GLN A 6 3.71 1.65 4.60
CA GLN A 6 3.66 2.09 5.99
C GLN A 6 2.32 1.76 6.66
N GLN A 7 1.22 1.82 5.90
CA GLN A 7 -0.11 1.45 6.37
C GLN A 7 -0.30 -0.07 6.48
N GLU A 8 0.27 -0.83 5.56
CA GLU A 8 0.07 -2.28 5.42
C GLU A 8 0.94 -3.10 6.38
N SER A 9 2.26 -2.93 6.32
CA SER A 9 3.18 -3.75 7.13
C SER A 9 4.10 -2.95 8.04
N GLY A 10 4.02 -1.61 7.97
CA GLY A 10 4.98 -0.73 8.65
C GLY A 10 6.41 -0.85 8.11
N GLY A 11 6.58 -1.37 6.89
CA GLY A 11 7.89 -1.59 6.26
C GLY A 11 8.48 -2.97 6.49
N ASN A 12 7.78 -3.91 7.14
CA ASN A 12 8.27 -5.28 7.28
C ASN A 12 8.01 -6.10 5.99
N PRO A 13 9.06 -6.58 5.29
CA PRO A 13 8.87 -7.37 4.08
C PRO A 13 8.44 -8.82 4.34
N LEU A 14 8.56 -9.30 5.58
CA LEU A 14 8.23 -10.68 5.95
C LEU A 14 6.89 -10.81 6.69
N ALA A 15 6.16 -9.70 6.86
CA ALA A 15 4.87 -9.72 7.55
C ALA A 15 3.86 -10.61 6.82
N LEU A 16 3.18 -11.48 7.57
CA LEU A 16 2.11 -12.32 7.06
C LEU A 16 0.85 -12.12 7.90
N HIS A 17 -0.29 -11.87 7.26
CA HIS A 17 -1.59 -11.85 7.93
C HIS A 17 -2.49 -12.95 7.36
N ASP A 18 -2.86 -13.92 8.19
CA ASP A 18 -3.78 -14.98 7.81
C ASP A 18 -5.23 -14.54 8.05
N ASN A 19 -5.91 -14.14 6.97
CA ASN A 19 -7.30 -13.70 6.99
C ASN A 19 -8.28 -14.82 7.39
N THR A 20 -7.88 -16.09 7.23
CA THR A 20 -8.73 -17.23 7.60
C THR A 20 -8.81 -17.39 9.11
N THR A 21 -7.71 -17.10 9.84
CA THR A 21 -7.68 -17.23 11.30
C THR A 21 -7.62 -15.90 12.05
N GLY A 22 -7.41 -14.78 11.33
CA GLY A 22 -7.17 -13.46 11.91
C GLY A 22 -5.78 -13.29 12.53
N ARG A 23 -4.86 -14.25 12.33
CA ARG A 23 -3.54 -14.24 12.99
C ARG A 23 -2.49 -13.56 12.14
N THR A 24 -1.73 -12.65 12.76
CA THR A 24 -0.54 -12.03 12.18
C THR A 24 0.72 -12.75 12.64
N TYR A 25 1.67 -12.93 11.73
CA TYR A 25 2.97 -13.54 11.97
C TYR A 25 4.08 -12.57 11.55
N GLN A 26 5.17 -12.58 12.32
CA GLN A 26 6.39 -11.81 12.05
C GLN A 26 7.61 -12.75 12.05
N PRO A 27 7.79 -13.56 10.99
CA PRO A 27 8.91 -14.49 10.88
C PRO A 27 10.25 -13.75 10.87
N GLN A 28 11.27 -14.38 11.45
CA GLN A 28 12.61 -13.79 11.59
C GLN A 28 13.48 -13.96 10.33
N SER A 29 13.03 -14.71 9.33
CA SER A 29 13.78 -14.93 8.08
C SER A 29 12.84 -15.21 6.91
N ALA A 30 13.33 -14.93 5.68
CA ALA A 30 12.60 -15.21 4.45
C ALA A 30 12.26 -16.70 4.29
N GLN A 31 13.17 -17.59 4.72
CA GLN A 31 12.96 -19.04 4.68
C GLN A 31 11.84 -19.47 5.64
N ALA A 32 11.82 -18.95 6.86
CA ALA A 32 10.76 -19.23 7.82
C ALA A 32 9.40 -18.68 7.34
N ALA A 33 9.39 -17.46 6.78
CA ALA A 33 8.20 -16.87 6.18
C ALA A 33 7.67 -17.72 5.02
N ALA A 34 8.53 -18.15 4.10
CA ALA A 34 8.14 -18.95 2.95
C ALA A 34 7.60 -20.34 3.37
N ALA A 35 8.22 -20.98 4.36
CA ALA A 35 7.75 -22.26 4.89
C ALA A 35 6.36 -22.14 5.53
N LEU A 36 6.17 -21.12 6.37
CA LEU A 36 4.89 -20.83 7.01
C LEU A 36 3.80 -20.51 5.96
N LEU A 37 4.12 -19.63 5.02
CA LEU A 37 3.23 -19.21 3.94
C LEU A 37 2.77 -20.41 3.08
N ARG A 38 3.69 -21.27 2.65
CA ARG A 38 3.35 -22.51 1.93
C ARG A 38 2.44 -23.41 2.75
N GLY A 39 2.72 -23.57 4.04
CA GLY A 39 1.89 -24.36 4.94
C GLY A 39 0.46 -23.80 5.05
N LEU A 40 0.30 -22.49 5.19
CA LEU A 40 -0.99 -21.82 5.27
C LEU A 40 -1.78 -21.95 3.94
N ILE A 41 -1.15 -21.63 2.82
CA ILE A 41 -1.79 -21.72 1.49
C ILE A 41 -2.14 -23.17 1.15
N GLY A 42 -1.28 -24.14 1.49
CA GLY A 42 -1.56 -25.56 1.28
C GLY A 42 -2.78 -26.08 2.07
N ARG A 43 -3.17 -25.40 3.15
CA ARG A 43 -4.41 -25.65 3.89
C ARG A 43 -5.62 -24.85 3.37
N GLY A 44 -5.45 -24.10 2.28
CA GLY A 44 -6.51 -23.26 1.69
C GLY A 44 -6.70 -21.90 2.38
N HIS A 45 -5.76 -21.44 3.20
CA HIS A 45 -5.87 -20.15 3.87
C HIS A 45 -5.67 -18.97 2.91
N SER A 46 -6.34 -17.85 3.22
CA SER A 46 -6.14 -16.56 2.55
C SER A 46 -5.12 -15.74 3.34
N VAL A 47 -3.97 -15.43 2.75
CA VAL A 47 -2.85 -14.81 3.47
C VAL A 47 -2.42 -13.53 2.78
N ASP A 48 -2.31 -12.42 3.50
CA ASP A 48 -1.69 -11.19 3.02
C ASP A 48 -0.19 -11.23 3.26
N ILE A 49 0.58 -10.82 2.25
CA ILE A 49 2.00 -11.13 2.17
C ILE A 49 2.83 -9.86 2.04
N GLY A 50 3.84 -9.72 2.90
CA GLY A 50 4.97 -8.80 2.74
C GLY A 50 4.63 -7.31 2.83
N LEU A 51 5.48 -6.49 2.21
CA LEU A 51 5.48 -5.02 2.36
C LEU A 51 4.12 -4.35 2.13
N ALA A 52 3.43 -4.77 1.08
CA ALA A 52 2.15 -4.20 0.66
C ALA A 52 0.97 -5.13 0.98
N GLN A 53 1.19 -6.16 1.79
CA GLN A 53 0.16 -7.12 2.22
C GLN A 53 -0.66 -7.63 1.02
N VAL A 54 0.03 -8.09 -0.03
CA VAL A 54 -0.62 -8.63 -1.22
C VAL A 54 -1.30 -9.94 -0.87
N ASN A 55 -2.61 -10.01 -1.04
CA ASN A 55 -3.38 -11.21 -0.73
C ASN A 55 -3.02 -12.39 -1.66
N SER A 56 -2.84 -13.58 -1.07
CA SER A 56 -2.45 -14.82 -1.74
C SER A 56 -3.41 -15.22 -2.87
N ARG A 57 -4.69 -14.84 -2.79
CA ARG A 57 -5.70 -15.12 -3.82
C ARG A 57 -5.47 -14.36 -5.12
N ASN A 58 -4.72 -13.25 -5.08
CA ASN A 58 -4.39 -12.48 -6.28
C ASN A 58 -3.20 -13.07 -7.05
N LEU A 59 -2.37 -13.87 -6.38
CA LEU A 59 -1.11 -14.37 -6.95
C LEU A 59 -1.28 -15.19 -8.24
N PRO A 60 -2.27 -16.10 -8.37
CA PRO A 60 -2.48 -16.85 -9.60
C PRO A 60 -2.74 -15.95 -10.82
N LEU A 61 -3.54 -14.90 -10.64
CA LEU A 61 -3.84 -13.92 -11.71
C LEU A 61 -2.62 -13.07 -12.08
N LEU A 62 -1.64 -12.97 -11.18
CA LEU A 62 -0.39 -12.23 -11.38
C LEU A 62 0.74 -13.12 -11.90
N GLY A 63 0.54 -14.44 -11.95
CA GLY A 63 1.59 -15.41 -12.28
C GLY A 63 2.74 -15.41 -11.28
N LEU A 64 2.48 -15.08 -10.01
CA LEU A 64 3.50 -14.89 -8.99
C LEU A 64 3.51 -16.07 -8.00
N ASP A 65 4.70 -16.64 -7.77
CA ASP A 65 4.87 -17.65 -6.72
C ASP A 65 4.71 -17.02 -5.32
N PRO A 66 4.05 -17.70 -4.36
CA PRO A 66 3.87 -17.15 -3.02
C PRO A 66 5.18 -16.80 -2.29
N ALA A 67 6.24 -17.59 -2.44
CA ALA A 67 7.52 -17.28 -1.81
C ALA A 67 8.19 -16.10 -2.51
N ALA A 68 8.04 -15.96 -3.83
CA ALA A 68 8.51 -14.78 -4.57
C ALA A 68 7.79 -13.50 -4.12
N ALA A 69 6.53 -13.57 -3.65
CA ALA A 69 5.83 -12.42 -3.09
C ALA A 69 6.42 -11.89 -1.75
N LEU A 70 7.37 -12.60 -1.14
CA LEU A 70 8.16 -12.10 0.01
C LEU A 70 9.36 -11.25 -0.44
N ASP A 71 9.77 -11.32 -1.71
CA ASP A 71 10.76 -10.40 -2.25
C ASP A 71 10.16 -8.97 -2.28
N PRO A 72 10.85 -7.98 -1.70
CA PRO A 72 10.34 -6.60 -1.65
C PRO A 72 9.93 -6.03 -3.01
N CYS A 73 10.72 -6.28 -4.06
CA CYS A 73 10.48 -5.71 -5.38
C CYS A 73 9.30 -6.38 -6.08
N GLU A 74 9.22 -7.71 -6.03
CA GLU A 74 8.08 -8.45 -6.57
C GLU A 74 6.77 -8.13 -5.83
N ASN A 75 6.83 -7.99 -4.50
CA ASN A 75 5.69 -7.61 -3.69
C ASN A 75 5.14 -6.23 -4.10
N LEU A 76 6.02 -5.23 -4.22
CA LEU A 76 5.63 -3.88 -4.64
C LEU A 76 5.11 -3.85 -6.08
N ARG A 77 5.69 -4.63 -6.98
CA ARG A 77 5.23 -4.77 -8.36
C ARG A 77 3.83 -5.38 -8.43
N ALA A 78 3.58 -6.43 -7.64
CA ALA A 78 2.26 -7.05 -7.53
C ALA A 78 1.22 -6.06 -7.00
N ALA A 79 1.53 -5.36 -5.91
CA ALA A 79 0.65 -4.35 -5.33
C ALA A 79 0.37 -3.19 -6.30
N GLN A 80 1.38 -2.72 -7.03
CA GLN A 80 1.22 -1.68 -8.05
C GLN A 80 0.26 -2.13 -9.15
N LYS A 81 0.38 -3.37 -9.65
CA LYS A 81 -0.54 -3.91 -10.67
C LYS A 81 -1.99 -3.91 -10.17
N ILE A 82 -2.23 -4.40 -8.96
CA ILE A 82 -3.58 -4.43 -8.35
C ILE A 82 -4.14 -3.01 -8.22
N LEU A 83 -3.34 -2.08 -7.68
CA LEU A 83 -3.76 -0.70 -7.47
C LEU A 83 -4.04 0.03 -8.79
N LEU A 84 -3.20 -0.16 -9.81
CA LEU A 84 -3.39 0.41 -11.14
C LEU A 84 -4.66 -0.10 -11.81
N GLN A 85 -4.95 -1.39 -11.72
CA GLN A 85 -6.19 -1.95 -12.25
C GLN A 85 -7.42 -1.36 -11.55
N ALA A 86 -7.35 -1.18 -10.22
CA ALA A 86 -8.43 -0.53 -9.47
C ALA A 86 -8.59 0.94 -9.85
N TRP A 87 -7.49 1.66 -10.08
CA TRP A 87 -7.50 3.04 -10.56
C TRP A 87 -8.09 3.15 -11.97
N GLN A 88 -7.69 2.29 -12.90
CA GLN A 88 -8.23 2.28 -14.27
C GLN A 88 -9.75 2.10 -14.30
N ARG A 89 -10.32 1.30 -13.39
CA ARG A 89 -11.77 1.12 -13.28
C ARG A 89 -12.50 2.28 -12.60
N SER A 90 -11.84 2.98 -11.67
CA SER A 90 -12.49 3.96 -10.80
C SER A 90 -12.20 5.41 -11.14
N GLY A 91 -11.11 5.70 -11.84
CA GLY A 91 -10.60 7.05 -12.11
C GLY A 91 -10.17 7.83 -10.86
N SER A 92 -10.16 7.22 -9.68
CA SER A 92 -9.91 7.89 -8.41
C SER A 92 -8.94 7.09 -7.55
N LEU A 93 -7.86 7.75 -7.09
CA LEU A 93 -6.88 7.09 -6.21
C LEU A 93 -7.52 6.66 -4.88
N ALA A 94 -8.43 7.47 -4.32
CA ALA A 94 -9.12 7.11 -3.09
C ALA A 94 -10.01 5.86 -3.28
N ALA A 95 -10.70 5.79 -4.41
CA ALA A 95 -11.52 4.64 -4.77
C ALA A 95 -10.66 3.40 -5.10
N ALA A 96 -9.50 3.59 -5.72
CA ALA A 96 -8.54 2.52 -5.97
C ALA A 96 -7.96 1.94 -4.67
N LEU A 97 -7.61 2.80 -3.70
CA LEU A 97 -7.16 2.40 -2.37
C LEU A 97 -8.29 1.70 -1.59
N ALA A 98 -9.52 2.19 -1.67
CA ALA A 98 -10.69 1.51 -1.12
C ALA A 98 -10.82 0.10 -1.69
N ALA A 99 -10.77 -0.04 -3.02
CA ALA A 99 -10.85 -1.33 -3.69
C ALA A 99 -9.67 -2.25 -3.37
N TYR A 100 -8.47 -1.71 -3.21
CA TYR A 100 -7.29 -2.47 -2.79
C TYR A 100 -7.52 -3.15 -1.44
N ASN A 101 -8.10 -2.43 -0.48
CA ASN A 101 -8.34 -2.96 0.87
C ASN A 101 -9.61 -3.80 1.01
N THR A 102 -10.73 -3.39 0.40
CA THR A 102 -12.04 -4.01 0.66
C THR A 102 -12.58 -4.82 -0.52
N GLY A 103 -11.92 -4.79 -1.67
CA GLY A 103 -12.43 -5.32 -2.93
C GLY A 103 -13.51 -4.45 -3.59
N THR A 104 -13.90 -3.32 -2.98
CA THR A 104 -14.95 -2.42 -3.48
C THR A 104 -14.46 -0.98 -3.54
N SER A 105 -14.79 -0.26 -4.61
CA SER A 105 -14.33 1.13 -4.82
C SER A 105 -15.03 2.17 -3.94
N ALA A 106 -15.99 1.77 -3.12
CA ALA A 106 -16.83 2.64 -2.31
C ALA A 106 -17.15 2.02 -0.94
N GLY A 107 -17.68 2.84 -0.04
CA GLY A 107 -18.10 2.45 1.30
C GLY A 107 -17.24 3.09 2.40
N ARG A 108 -17.80 3.13 3.62
CA ARG A 108 -17.17 3.81 4.77
C ARG A 108 -15.80 3.25 5.13
N ARG A 109 -15.63 1.92 5.11
CA ARG A 109 -14.35 1.26 5.41
C ARG A 109 -13.26 1.63 4.41
N GLY A 110 -13.56 1.54 3.11
CA GLY A 110 -12.62 1.91 2.05
C GLY A 110 -12.23 3.40 2.08
N ALA A 111 -13.19 4.28 2.37
CA ALA A 111 -12.92 5.71 2.54
C ALA A 111 -11.99 6.00 3.73
N ALA A 112 -12.26 5.36 4.89
CA ALA A 112 -11.40 5.48 6.06
C ALA A 112 -9.98 4.94 5.80
N TYR A 113 -9.88 3.82 5.07
CA TYR A 113 -8.60 3.25 4.66
C TYR A 113 -7.82 4.20 3.74
N ALA A 114 -8.46 4.77 2.72
CA ALA A 114 -7.81 5.73 1.83
C ALA A 114 -7.29 6.96 2.59
N ALA A 115 -8.09 7.49 3.53
CA ALA A 115 -7.67 8.58 4.40
C ALA A 115 -6.47 8.21 5.29
N ALA A 116 -6.43 6.98 5.82
CA ALA A 116 -5.29 6.49 6.58
C ALA A 116 -4.01 6.44 5.73
N VAL A 117 -4.09 5.93 4.49
CA VAL A 117 -2.95 5.92 3.55
C VAL A 117 -2.49 7.35 3.23
N TYR A 118 -3.40 8.29 2.99
CA TYR A 118 -3.02 9.70 2.76
C TYR A 118 -2.32 10.33 3.96
N SER A 119 -2.79 10.03 5.18
CA SER A 119 -2.13 10.47 6.42
C SER A 119 -0.69 9.94 6.51
N ARG A 120 -0.44 8.67 6.12
CA ARG A 120 0.94 8.13 6.04
C ARG A 120 1.81 8.82 4.99
N ALA A 121 1.22 9.44 3.97
CA ALA A 121 1.94 10.21 2.95
C ALA A 121 2.30 11.64 3.41
N GLY A 122 1.86 12.05 4.61
CA GLY A 122 1.92 13.46 5.03
C GLY A 122 0.94 14.34 4.27
N ALA A 123 0.00 13.75 3.53
CA ALA A 123 -1.08 14.48 2.89
C ALA A 123 -2.21 14.68 3.90
N ALA A 124 -2.35 15.90 4.41
CA ALA A 124 -3.51 16.27 5.22
C ALA A 124 -4.74 16.30 4.30
N VAL A 125 -5.64 15.34 4.49
CA VAL A 125 -7.00 15.42 3.92
C VAL A 125 -7.85 16.12 4.98
N PRO A 126 -8.19 17.41 4.81
CA PRO A 126 -8.94 18.11 5.83
C PRO A 126 -10.30 17.43 6.02
N PRO A 127 -10.72 17.20 7.29
CA PRO A 127 -12.07 16.72 7.55
C PRO A 127 -13.06 17.76 7.01
N ILE A 128 -14.13 17.27 6.39
CA ILE A 128 -15.26 18.14 6.04
C ILE A 128 -16.00 18.43 7.34
N GLU A 129 -15.82 19.63 7.88
CA GLU A 129 -16.54 20.09 9.07
C GLU A 129 -18.06 19.93 8.85
N ASN A 130 -18.72 19.18 9.74
CA ASN A 130 -20.16 18.87 9.68
C ASN A 130 -20.63 18.08 8.44
N GLY A 131 -19.74 17.42 7.69
CA GLY A 131 -20.12 16.60 6.53
C GLY A 131 -20.71 17.38 5.34
N ARG A 132 -20.63 18.71 5.37
CA ARG A 132 -21.10 19.59 4.29
C ARG A 132 -19.97 19.86 3.31
N MET A 133 -20.09 19.42 2.06
CA MET A 133 -19.18 19.78 0.97
C MET A 133 -18.83 21.27 1.05
N ALA A 134 -17.55 21.60 1.25
CA ALA A 134 -17.11 22.98 1.19
C ALA A 134 -17.46 23.54 -0.19
N LYS A 135 -18.03 24.75 -0.26
CA LYS A 135 -18.18 25.44 -1.53
C LYS A 135 -16.77 25.63 -2.08
N TRP A 136 -16.53 25.14 -3.30
CA TRP A 136 -15.26 25.33 -3.97
C TRP A 136 -14.91 26.83 -3.94
N ALA A 137 -13.78 27.17 -3.33
CA ALA A 137 -13.20 28.49 -3.47
C ALA A 137 -12.66 28.58 -4.90
N VAL A 138 -13.53 28.96 -5.84
CA VAL A 138 -13.12 29.24 -7.20
C VAL A 138 -12.21 30.48 -7.12
N GLY A 139 -10.91 30.31 -7.34
CA GLY A 139 -9.96 31.42 -7.48
C GLY A 139 -8.92 31.60 -6.37
N ALA A 140 -8.89 30.79 -5.31
CA ALA A 140 -7.80 30.83 -4.34
C ALA A 140 -6.68 29.85 -4.73
N SER A 141 -5.50 30.37 -5.08
CA SER A 141 -4.30 29.54 -5.23
C SER A 141 -3.95 28.92 -3.88
N LEU A 142 -4.02 27.59 -3.78
CA LEU A 142 -3.49 26.90 -2.60
C LEU A 142 -1.99 27.17 -2.49
N PRO A 143 -1.47 27.46 -1.29
CA PRO A 143 -0.03 27.55 -1.11
C PRO A 143 0.62 26.22 -1.52
N PRO A 144 1.82 26.25 -2.12
CA PRO A 144 2.49 25.02 -2.53
C PRO A 144 2.73 24.13 -1.32
N VAL A 145 2.11 22.94 -1.32
CA VAL A 145 2.38 21.91 -0.32
C VAL A 145 3.80 21.41 -0.55
N ARG A 146 4.69 21.64 0.41
CA ARG A 146 6.03 21.04 0.43
C ARG A 146 5.98 19.83 1.36
N PRO A 147 5.87 18.59 0.84
CA PRO A 147 5.91 17.42 1.71
C PRO A 147 7.27 17.36 2.39
N ILE A 148 7.28 17.37 3.73
CA ILE A 148 8.48 17.02 4.50
C ILE A 148 8.52 15.49 4.55
N ILE A 149 9.30 14.89 3.65
CA ILE A 149 9.56 13.45 3.67
C ILE A 149 10.62 13.21 4.75
N ILE A 150 10.18 12.92 5.98
CA ILE A 150 11.09 12.44 7.02
C ILE A 150 11.30 10.95 6.77
N TRP A 151 12.46 10.60 6.23
CA TRP A 151 12.88 9.21 6.11
C TRP A 151 13.43 8.77 7.47
N THR A 152 12.66 7.96 8.22
CA THR A 152 13.16 7.35 9.44
C THR A 152 13.90 6.05 9.10
N PRO A 153 15.19 5.89 9.48
CA PRO A 153 15.99 4.71 9.14
C PRO A 153 15.45 3.37 9.64
N GLN A 154 14.48 3.40 10.55
CA GLN A 154 13.91 2.20 11.15
C GLN A 154 12.93 1.44 10.23
N ALA A 155 12.57 2.01 9.08
CA ALA A 155 11.57 1.44 8.16
C ALA A 155 12.15 0.79 6.88
N SER A 156 13.48 0.78 6.68
CA SER A 156 14.07 0.06 5.55
C SER A 156 15.55 -0.29 5.76
N PRO A 157 15.98 -1.56 5.53
CA PRO A 157 17.40 -1.92 5.51
C PRO A 157 18.12 -1.42 4.24
N LEU A 158 17.41 -0.79 3.30
CA LEU A 158 17.96 -0.30 2.04
C LEU A 158 18.35 1.18 2.14
N LYS A 159 19.61 1.49 1.85
CA LYS A 159 20.08 2.89 1.71
C LYS A 159 19.45 3.52 0.46
N PRO A 160 18.88 4.74 0.53
CA PRO A 160 18.40 5.45 -0.65
C PRO A 160 19.56 5.76 -1.60
N ASN A 161 19.35 5.56 -2.91
CA ASN A 161 20.26 6.05 -3.94
C ASN A 161 19.97 7.54 -4.20
N ALA A 162 21.00 8.39 -4.11
CA ALA A 162 20.88 9.83 -4.33
C ALA A 162 20.35 10.22 -5.73
N GLY A 163 20.43 9.31 -6.70
CA GLY A 163 19.92 9.51 -8.06
C GLY A 163 18.39 9.50 -8.20
N ASP A 164 17.66 8.93 -7.24
CA ASP A 164 16.20 8.74 -7.35
C ASP A 164 15.39 10.01 -6.99
N LEU A 165 16.06 11.03 -6.43
CA LEU A 165 15.49 12.33 -6.08
C LEU A 165 15.96 13.47 -6.98
N GLY A 166 16.80 13.17 -7.99
CA GLY A 166 17.28 14.14 -8.97
C GLY A 166 16.16 14.51 -9.94
N GLY A 167 15.53 15.67 -9.74
CA GLY A 167 14.56 16.21 -10.68
C GLY A 167 15.17 16.33 -12.08
N ARG A 168 14.61 15.61 -13.06
CA ARG A 168 14.92 15.84 -14.46
C ARG A 168 14.45 17.25 -14.81
N SER A 169 15.40 18.13 -15.10
CA SER A 169 15.12 19.43 -15.69
C SER A 169 14.38 19.22 -17.00
N LEU A 170 13.13 19.65 -17.06
CA LEU A 170 12.42 19.84 -18.33
C LEU A 170 13.15 20.96 -19.07
N GLN A 171 13.92 20.60 -20.10
CA GLN A 171 14.36 21.57 -21.10
C GLN A 171 13.18 21.87 -22.03
N ARG A 172 13.12 23.14 -22.42
CA ARG A 172 11.98 23.87 -23.01
C ARG A 172 11.52 23.33 -24.35
#